data_AF-A0A1R1BUV0-F1
#
_entry.id   AF-A0A1R1BUV0-F1
#
_cell.length_a   1.000
_cell.length_b   1.000
_cell.length_c   1.000
_cell.angle_alpha   90.00
_cell.angle_beta   90.00
_cell.angle_gamma   90.00
#
_symmetry.space_group_name_H-M   'P 1'
#
loop_
_entity.id
_entity.type
_entity.pdbx_description
1 polymer ?
#
loop_
_entity_poly.entity_id
_entity_poly.type
_entity_poly.pdbx_seq_one_letter_code
_entity_poly.pdbx_strand_id
1 'polypeptide(L)' 'MSTFDRHTNTKLVAQHEKYIIYRGYAPTNSSYVLVKALTSASSHINDITKLIHEYEISKGLSHEGFYQIH' A
#
# COMPACT_ATOMS: atom_id res chain seq x y z
N MET A 1 14.17 -8.81 -3.80
CA MET A 1 13.73 -7.49 -4.30
C MET A 1 12.34 -7.22 -3.75
N SER A 2 12.17 -6.12 -3.02
CA SER A 2 10.89 -5.76 -2.40
C SER A 2 9.90 -5.28 -3.47
N THR A 3 8.60 -5.38 -3.20
CA THR A 3 7.56 -4.88 -4.11
C THR A 3 7.71 -3.36 -4.36
N PHE A 4 8.29 -2.63 -3.40
CA PHE A 4 8.57 -1.19 -3.53
C PHE A 4 9.59 -0.90 -4.63
N ASP A 5 10.63 -1.74 -4.77
CA ASP A 5 11.70 -1.58 -5.77
C ASP A 5 11.22 -1.78 -7.22
N ARG A 6 10.03 -2.36 -7.41
CA ARG A 6 9.42 -2.54 -8.73
C ARG A 6 8.71 -1.28 -9.25
N HIS A 7 8.52 -0.29 -8.39
CA HIS A 7 7.82 0.95 -8.73
C HIS A 7 8.81 2.07 -9.00
N THR A 8 8.56 2.85 -10.05
CA THR A 8 9.39 4.01 -10.43
C THR A 8 8.66 5.31 -10.13
N ASN A 9 9.40 6.42 -10.05
CA ASN A 9 8.85 7.76 -9.79
C ASN A 9 7.97 7.85 -8.53
N THR A 10 8.43 7.24 -7.43
CA THR A 10 7.72 7.26 -6.16
C THR A 10 7.66 8.67 -5.59
N LYS A 11 6.44 9.20 -5.38
CA LYS A 11 6.19 10.51 -4.79
C LYS A 11 5.38 10.37 -3.52
N LEU A 12 5.78 11.06 -2.45
CA LEU A 12 5.00 11.14 -1.21
C LEU A 12 3.63 11.78 -1.48
N VAL A 13 2.55 11.14 -1.03
CA VAL A 13 1.17 11.63 -1.14
C VAL A 13 0.63 12.04 0.22
N ALA A 14 0.82 11.18 1.23
CA ALA A 14 0.36 11.43 2.59
C ALA A 14 1.27 10.74 3.60
N GLN A 15 1.37 11.31 4.80
CA GLN A 15 2.11 10.73 5.92
C GLN A 15 1.24 10.78 7.16
N HIS A 16 1.14 9.64 7.83
CA HIS A 16 0.54 9.46 9.14
C HIS A 16 1.60 8.88 10.08
N GLU A 17 1.35 8.94 11.39
CA GLU A 17 2.27 8.43 12.41
C GLU A 17 2.69 6.96 12.20
N LYS A 18 1.78 6.14 11.65
CA LYS A 18 1.95 4.68 11.47
C LYS A 18 2.24 4.26 10.03
N TYR A 19 1.90 5.09 9.06
CA TYR A 19 1.96 4.72 7.65
C TYR A 19 2.28 5.92 6.77
N ILE A 20 2.95 5.65 5.66
CA ILE A 20 3.25 6.60 4.61
C ILE A 20 2.63 6.09 3.32
N ILE A 21 1.96 6.97 2.58
CA ILE A 21 1.37 6.66 1.28
C ILE A 21 2.21 7.33 0.20
N TYR A 22 2.71 6.52 -0.72
CA TYR A 22 3.42 6.96 -1.91
C TYR A 22 2.56 6.71 -3.15
N ARG A 23 2.68 7.57 -4.16
CA ARG A 23 2.25 7.25 -5.53
C ARG A 23 3.44 6.66 -6.27
N GLY A 24 3.33 5.42 -6.73
CA GLY A 24 4.33 4.77 -7.59
C GLY A 24 3.77 4.55 -8.99
N TYR A 25 4.64 4.50 -9.98
CA TYR A 25 4.29 3.97 -11.30
C TYR A 25 4.71 2.50 -11.38
N ALA A 26 3.76 1.61 -11.66
CA ALA A 26 3.97 0.18 -11.85
C ALA A 26 4.20 -0.10 -13.35
N PRO A 27 5.45 -0.29 -13.80
CA PRO A 27 5.75 -0.38 -15.24
C PRO A 27 5.15 -1.63 -15.88
N THR A 28 4.97 -2.70 -15.10
CA THR A 28 4.40 -3.97 -15.58
C THR A 28 2.98 -3.83 -16.11
N ASN A 29 2.18 -2.95 -15.51
CA ASN A 29 0.77 -2.77 -15.83
C ASN A 29 0.49 -1.38 -16.41
N SER A 30 1.56 -0.59 -16.65
CA SER A 30 1.51 0.80 -17.11
C SER A 30 0.52 1.69 -16.33
N SER A 31 0.44 1.49 -15.01
CA SER A 31 -0.54 2.16 -14.15
C SER A 31 0.11 2.87 -12.97
N TYR A 32 -0.54 3.94 -12.51
CA TYR A 32 -0.20 4.55 -11.22
C TYR A 32 -0.93 3.81 -10.11
N VAL A 33 -0.19 3.50 -9.04
CA VAL A 33 -0.71 2.83 -7.84
C VAL A 33 -0.36 3.62 -6.59
N LEU A 34 -1.16 3.45 -5.54
CA LEU A 34 -0.85 3.94 -4.21
C LEU A 34 -0.21 2.83 -3.39
N VAL A 35 0.95 3.12 -2.82
CA VAL A 35 1.71 2.19 -1.99
C VAL A 35 1.65 2.68 -0.55
N LYS A 36 0.96 1.92 0.31
CA LYS A 36 0.89 2.17 1.75
C LYS A 36 2.01 1.39 2.44
N ALA A 37 3.00 2.10 2.98
CA ALA A 37 4.13 1.53 3.70
C ALA A 37 4.01 1.82 5.20
N LEU A 38 4.34 0.84 6.06
CA LEU A 38 4.43 1.07 7.50
C LEU A 38 5.69 1.88 7.84
N THR A 39 5.56 2.81 8.78
CA THR A 39 6.73 3.52 9.33
C THR A 39 7.51 2.62 10.29
N SER A 40 8.78 2.94 10.55
CA SER A 40 9.57 2.26 11.59
C SER A 40 8.98 2.37 13.00
N ALA A 41 8.17 3.42 13.26
CA ALA A 41 7.42 3.59 14.50
C ALA A 41 6.25 2.58 14.65
N SER A 42 5.86 1.90 13.57
CA SER A 42 4.76 0.94 13.53
C SER A 42 5.25 -0.51 13.71
N SER A 43 6.30 -0.72 14.52
CA SER A 43 6.88 -2.05 14.76
C SER A 43 6.01 -2.96 15.64
N HIS A 44 4.85 -2.49 16.09
CA HIS A 44 3.91 -3.31 16.84
C HIS A 44 3.26 -4.36 15.94
N ILE A 45 3.35 -5.63 16.37
CA ILE A 45 2.76 -6.77 15.68
C ILE A 45 1.28 -6.57 15.33
N ASN A 46 0.54 -5.83 16.17
CA ASN A 46 -0.86 -5.50 15.94
C ASN A 46 -1.09 -4.65 14.67
N ASP A 47 -0.19 -3.70 14.38
CA ASP A 47 -0.31 -2.84 13.21
C ASP A 47 0.02 -3.64 11.92
N ILE A 48 0.95 -4.59 11.99
CA ILE A 48 1.24 -5.54 10.90
C ILE A 48 0.03 -6.46 10.65
N THR A 49 -0.51 -7.08 11.71
CA THR A 49 -1.69 -7.96 11.60
C THR A 49 -2.89 -7.22 11.02
N LYS A 50 -3.10 -5.96 11.43
CA LYS A 50 -4.17 -5.13 10.87
C LYS A 50 -3.98 -4.89 9.38
N LEU A 51 -2.75 -4.59 8.94
CA LEU A 51 -2.46 -4.37 7.51
C LEU A 51 -2.68 -5.65 6.68
N ILE A 52 -2.30 -6.82 7.22
CA ILE A 52 -2.58 -8.11 6.58
C ILE A 52 -4.09 -8.33 6.47
N HIS A 53 -4.84 -8.05 7.54
CA HIS A 53 -6.29 -8.23 7.54
C HIS A 53 -6.99 -7.27 6.56
N GLU A 54 -6.56 -6.01 6.49
CA GLU A 54 -7.02 -5.04 5.49
C GLU A 54 -6.78 -5.57 4.06
N TYR A 55 -5.61 -6.14 3.80
CA TYR A 55 -5.28 -6.74 2.51
C TYR A 55 -6.17 -7.94 2.17
N GLU A 56 -6.33 -8.89 3.08
CA GLU A 56 -7.16 -10.09 2.82
C GLU A 56 -8.64 -9.73 2.62
N ILE A 57 -9.19 -8.79 3.39
CA ILE A 57 -10.55 -8.29 3.17
C ILE A 57 -10.67 -7.65 1.78
N SER A 58 -9.68 -6.83 1.38
CA SER A 58 -9.74 -6.11 0.11
C SER A 58 -9.77 -7.02 -1.12
N LYS A 59 -9.17 -8.22 -1.05
CA LYS A 59 -9.24 -9.21 -2.14
C LYS A 59 -10.67 -9.72 -2.39
N GLY A 60 -11.48 -9.80 -1.33
CA GLY A 60 -12.87 -10.26 -1.40
C GLY A 60 -13.85 -9.17 -1.84
N LEU A 61 -13.44 -7.90 -1.84
CA LEU A 61 -14.28 -6.76 -2.18
C LEU A 61 -14.00 -6.32 -3.64
N SER A 62 -14.73 -6.91 -4.59
CA SER A 62 -14.77 -6.44 -5.98
C SER A 62 -16.12 -5.80 -6.27
N HIS A 63 -16.30 -4.56 -5.82
CA HIS A 63 -17.53 -3.79 -6.07
C HIS A 63 -17.19 -2.33 -6.31
N GLU A 64 -17.95 -1.67 -7.21
CA GLU A 64 -17.84 -0.23 -7.41
C GLU A 64 -18.07 0.50 -6.07
N GLY A 65 -17.10 1.32 -5.66
CA GLY A 65 -17.12 2.07 -4.40
C GLY A 65 -16.05 1.65 -3.38
N PHE A 66 -15.39 0.50 -3.56
CA PHE A 66 -14.24 0.09 -2.73
C PHE A 66 -12.93 0.20 -3.52
N TYR A 67 -11.90 0.81 -2.90
CA TYR A 67 -10.56 0.85 -3.49
C TYR A 67 -9.93 -0.54 -3.40
N GLN A 68 -9.67 -1.15 -4.56
CA GLN A 68 -9.02 -2.46 -4.65
C GLN A 68 -7.51 -2.32 -4.44
N ILE A 69 -6.96 -3.15 -3.55
CA ILE A 69 -5.51 -3.23 -3.32
C ILE A 69 -4.95 -4.26 -4.30
N HIS A 70 -4.19 -3.79 -5.30
CA HIS A 70 -3.53 -4.62 -6.31
C HIS A 70 -2.05 -4.86 -5.98
#